data_AF-A0A2P2QXV7-F1
#
_entry.id   AF-A0A2P2QXV7-F1
#
_cell.length_a   1.000
_cell.length_b   1.000
_cell.length_c   1.000
_cell.angle_alpha   90.00
_cell.angle_beta   90.00
_cell.angle_gamma   90.00
#
_symmetry.space_group_name_H-M   'P 1'
#
loop_
_entity.id
_entity.type
_entity.pdbx_description
1 polymer ?
#
loop_
_entity_poly.entity_id
_entity_poly.type
_entity_poly.pdbx_seq_one_letter_code
_entity_poly.pdbx_strand_id
1 'polypeptide(L)'
;MGEYQCVSVKCVDLLNNGLDVFLKRIIEPCMGLAATRNGNQHVGLNGILPGSYRQRSSKSHSASLLDFLVAMESNPQILGEDWPIQLEKISLRASEE
;
A
#
# COMPACT_ATOMS: atom_id res chain seq x y z
N MET A 1 -8.65 -17.91 -41.59
CA MET A 1 -7.56 -18.28 -40.65
C MET A 1 -7.53 -17.16 -39.61
N GLY A 2 -7.89 -17.43 -38.35
CA GLY A 2 -7.89 -16.40 -37.30
C GLY A 2 -6.46 -16.07 -36.90
N GLU A 3 -6.08 -14.80 -36.95
CA GLU A 3 -4.77 -14.31 -36.49
C GLU A 3 -4.73 -14.43 -34.96
N TYR A 4 -3.93 -15.35 -34.43
CA TYR A 4 -3.62 -15.37 -33.00
C TYR A 4 -2.56 -14.29 -32.74
N GLN A 5 -2.97 -13.16 -32.18
CA GLN A 5 -2.04 -12.12 -31.73
C GLN A 5 -1.28 -12.66 -30.50
N CYS A 6 -0.06 -13.16 -30.70
CA CYS A 6 0.81 -13.54 -29.60
C CYS A 6 1.28 -12.28 -28.87
N VAL A 7 1.04 -12.20 -27.57
CA VAL A 7 1.53 -11.11 -26.73
C VAL A 7 3.05 -11.24 -26.60
N SER A 8 3.79 -10.18 -26.91
CA SER A 8 5.24 -10.18 -26.77
C SER A 8 5.66 -10.30 -25.30
N VAL A 9 6.76 -11.01 -25.03
CA VAL A 9 7.38 -11.09 -23.70
C VAL A 9 7.60 -9.71 -23.09
N LYS A 10 8.01 -8.72 -23.91
CA LYS A 10 8.19 -7.34 -23.47
C LYS A 10 6.91 -6.68 -22.96
N CYS A 11 5.75 -7.02 -23.53
CA CYS A 11 4.46 -6.50 -23.07
C CYS A 11 4.08 -7.10 -21.71
N VAL A 12 4.36 -8.39 -21.51
CA VAL A 12 4.15 -9.07 -20.23
C VAL A 12 5.03 -8.48 -19.15
N ASP A 13 6.31 -8.26 -19.46
CA ASP A 13 7.26 -7.65 -18.51
C ASP A 13 6.84 -6.23 -18.12
N LEU A 14 6.43 -5.41 -19.09
CA LEU A 14 5.96 -4.06 -18.83
C LEU A 14 4.72 -4.06 -17.92
N LEU A 15 3.76 -4.95 -18.18
CA LEU A 15 2.56 -5.08 -17.37
C LEU A 15 2.90 -5.52 -15.94
N ASN A 16 3.75 -6.54 -15.79
CA ASN A 16 4.16 -7.05 -14.49
C ASN A 16 4.90 -5.98 -13.67
N ASN A 17 5.78 -5.22 -14.31
CA ASN A 17 6.49 -4.11 -13.66
C ASN A 17 5.52 -2.98 -13.26
N GLY A 18 4.57 -2.62 -14.13
CA GLY A 18 3.54 -1.63 -13.82
C GLY A 18 2.66 -2.08 -12.64
N LEU A 19 2.27 -3.35 -12.61
CA LEU A 19 1.51 -3.94 -11.53
C LEU A 19 2.30 -3.96 -10.21
N ASP A 20 3.57 -4.34 -10.23
CA ASP A 20 4.45 -4.33 -9.06
C ASP A 20 4.55 -2.92 -8.44
N VAL A 21 4.79 -1.91 -9.28
CA VAL A 21 4.84 -0.50 -8.83
C VAL A 21 3.48 -0.07 -8.28
N PHE A 22 2.38 -0.43 -8.95
CA PHE A 22 1.03 -0.08 -8.50
C PHE A 22 0.71 -0.70 -7.13
N LEU A 23 0.99 -1.99 -6.94
CA LEU A 23 0.75 -2.71 -5.69
C LEU A 23 1.58 -2.11 -4.55
N LYS A 24 2.87 -1.85 -4.79
CA LYS A 24 3.73 -1.18 -3.80
C LYS A 24 3.17 0.16 -3.38
N ARG A 25 2.74 0.97 -4.36
CA ARG A 25 2.18 2.31 -4.15
C ARG A 25 0.92 2.28 -3.28
N ILE A 26 -0.01 1.34 -3.51
CA ILE A 26 -1.26 1.28 -2.73
C ILE A 26 -1.08 0.65 -1.34
N ILE A 27 -0.10 -0.24 -1.15
CA ILE A 27 0.14 -0.93 0.13
C ILE A 27 0.99 -0.09 1.10
N GLU A 28 1.94 0.69 0.59
CA GLU A 28 2.89 1.45 1.42
C GLU A 28 2.21 2.37 2.46
N PRO A 29 1.18 3.18 2.11
CA PRO A 29 0.51 4.04 3.09
C PRO A 29 -0.18 3.26 4.21
N CYS A 30 -0.77 2.10 3.88
CA CYS A 30 -1.43 1.20 4.82
C CYS A 30 -0.44 0.61 5.84
N MET A 31 0.75 0.21 5.37
CA MET A 31 1.83 -0.27 6.25
C MET A 31 2.36 0.82 7.18
N GLY A 32 2.39 2.09 6.71
CA GLY A 32 2.69 3.25 7.55
C GLY A 32 1.71 3.39 8.72
N LEU A 33 0.41 3.24 8.46
CA LEU A 33 -0.64 3.29 9.49
C LEU A 33 -0.55 2.10 10.48
N ALA A 34 -0.28 0.90 9.98
CA ALA A 34 -0.08 -0.27 10.84
C ALA A 34 1.15 -0.13 11.77
N ALA A 35 2.20 0.55 11.29
CA ALA A 35 3.40 0.85 12.06
C ALA A 35 3.15 1.89 13.16
N THR A 36 2.37 2.95 12.88
CA THR A 36 2.04 3.98 13.88
C THR A 36 1.09 3.44 14.95
N ARG A 37 0.10 2.61 14.59
CA ARG A 37 -0.83 1.97 15.55
C ARG A 37 -0.11 1.16 16.64
N ASN A 38 0.98 0.49 16.30
CA ASN A 38 1.69 -0.43 17.20
C ASN A 38 2.84 0.24 17.99
N GLY A 39 2.91 1.58 17.99
CA GLY A 39 3.68 2.34 18.98
C GLY A 39 5.19 2.47 18.74
N ASN A 40 5.69 2.37 17.50
CA ASN A 40 7.08 2.77 17.20
C ASN A 40 7.10 4.13 16.48
N GLN A 41 6.64 5.18 17.16
CA GLN A 41 6.97 6.55 16.76
C GLN A 41 8.45 6.79 17.00
N HIS A 42 9.26 6.90 15.95
CA HIS A 42 10.42 7.79 15.96
C HIS A 42 10.72 8.14 14.50
N VAL A 43 10.08 9.18 13.99
CA VAL A 43 10.75 10.31 13.36
C VAL A 43 9.72 11.43 13.14
N GLY A 44 9.50 12.19 14.21
CA GLY A 44 9.09 13.57 14.06
C GLY A 44 10.18 14.34 13.32
N LEU A 45 9.75 15.19 12.39
CA LEU A 45 10.58 16.24 11.81
C LEU A 45 11.26 17.03 12.95
N ASN A 46 12.58 17.19 12.85
CA ASN A 46 13.44 18.09 13.64
C ASN A 46 13.59 17.80 15.15
N GLY A 47 14.73 17.20 15.52
CA GLY A 47 15.21 17.17 16.91
C GLY A 47 16.51 16.37 17.03
N ILE A 48 17.59 17.07 17.39
CA ILE A 48 18.95 16.56 17.56
C ILE A 48 19.06 15.62 18.81
N LEU A 49 20.04 14.70 18.78
CA LEU A 49 20.73 13.96 19.87
C LEU A 49 20.35 12.46 20.12
N PRO A 50 21.22 11.66 20.79
CA PRO A 50 22.12 10.72 20.15
C PRO A 50 21.93 9.28 20.65
N GLY A 51 22.53 8.32 19.94
CA GLY A 51 23.02 7.07 20.52
C GLY A 51 22.03 6.26 21.36
N SER A 52 21.29 5.36 20.72
CA SER A 52 20.88 4.12 21.37
C SER A 52 20.65 3.08 20.29
N TYR A 53 21.41 2.00 20.36
CA TYR A 53 21.16 0.74 19.67
C TYR A 53 19.84 0.16 20.17
N ARG A 54 18.71 0.80 19.83
CA ARG A 54 17.39 0.24 20.05
C ARG A 54 17.25 -0.87 19.05
N GLN A 55 17.49 -2.08 19.54
CA GLN A 55 16.95 -3.33 19.05
C GLN A 55 15.69 -3.04 18.22
N ARG A 56 15.84 -3.08 16.89
CA ARG A 56 14.71 -3.29 15.98
C ARG A 56 14.16 -4.64 16.41
N SER A 57 13.25 -4.63 17.39
CA SER A 57 12.26 -5.68 17.46
C SER A 57 11.62 -5.61 16.08
N SER A 58 11.94 -6.61 15.26
CA SER A 58 11.24 -6.88 14.02
C SER A 58 9.81 -7.27 14.41
N LYS A 59 9.05 -6.34 14.98
CA LYS A 59 7.62 -6.49 15.13
C LYS A 59 7.10 -6.43 13.71
N SER A 60 6.72 -7.59 13.19
CA SER A 60 5.91 -7.67 11.99
C SER A 60 4.62 -6.91 12.28
N HIS A 61 4.47 -5.75 11.65
CA HIS A 61 3.22 -5.01 11.67
C HIS A 61 2.29 -5.67 10.66
N SER A 62 1.18 -6.25 11.12
CA SER A 62 0.11 -6.66 10.22
C SER A 62 -0.80 -5.47 10.00
N ALA A 63 -1.05 -5.16 8.73
CA ALA A 63 -2.12 -4.25 8.34
C ALA A 63 -3.47 -4.96 8.43
N SER A 64 -4.53 -4.21 8.76
CA SER A 64 -5.93 -4.62 8.61
C SER A 64 -6.55 -3.98 7.37
N LEU A 65 -7.75 -4.41 6.99
CA LEU A 65 -8.49 -3.78 5.90
C LEU A 65 -8.94 -2.37 6.27
N LEU A 66 -9.12 -2.08 7.56
CA LEU A 66 -9.37 -0.73 8.05
C LEU A 66 -8.15 0.19 7.86
N ASP A 67 -6.92 -0.29 8.09
CA ASP A 67 -5.70 0.49 7.78
C ASP A 67 -5.65 0.81 6.28
N PHE A 68 -6.06 -0.15 5.45
CA PHE A 68 -6.12 0.05 4.00
C PHE A 68 -7.19 1.05 3.60
N LEU A 69 -8.40 0.96 4.17
CA LEU A 69 -9.48 1.92 3.91
C LEU A 69 -9.06 3.35 4.27
N VAL A 70 -8.52 3.56 5.48
CA VAL A 70 -8.08 4.89 5.94
C VAL A 70 -6.97 5.47 5.05
N ALA A 71 -6.03 4.61 4.61
CA ALA A 71 -5.01 5.00 3.66
C ALA A 71 -5.60 5.46 2.32
N MET A 72 -6.58 4.73 1.78
CA MET A 72 -7.22 5.05 0.52
C MET A 72 -8.12 6.29 0.63
N GLU A 73 -8.80 6.51 1.76
CA GLU A 73 -9.59 7.73 2.01
C GLU A 73 -8.71 8.98 2.07
N SER A 74 -7.48 8.85 2.58
CA SER A 74 -6.53 9.97 2.72
C SER A 74 -5.94 10.43 1.38
N ASN A 75 -5.80 9.53 0.41
CA ASN A 75 -5.34 9.85 -0.94
C ASN A 75 -5.99 8.92 -1.98
N PRO A 76 -7.26 9.16 -2.34
CA PRO A 76 -8.02 8.20 -3.14
C PRO A 76 -7.56 8.12 -4.60
N GLN A 77 -6.89 9.14 -5.13
CA GLN A 77 -6.38 9.16 -6.51
C GLN A 77 -5.38 8.02 -6.78
N ILE A 78 -4.80 7.44 -5.74
CA ILE A 78 -3.89 6.29 -5.83
C ILE A 78 -4.57 5.03 -6.41
N LEU A 79 -5.91 4.93 -6.29
CA LEU A 79 -6.74 3.85 -6.81
C LEU A 79 -7.04 3.98 -8.32
N GLY A 80 -6.69 5.12 -8.93
CA GLY A 80 -6.94 5.40 -10.35
C GLY A 80 -8.19 6.22 -10.59
N GLU A 81 -8.66 6.23 -11.84
CA GLU A 81 -9.77 7.07 -12.31
C GLU A 81 -11.08 6.74 -11.59
N ASP A 82 -11.40 5.45 -11.48
CA ASP A 82 -12.62 4.95 -10.83
C ASP A 82 -12.49 4.81 -9.31
N TRP A 83 -11.61 5.60 -8.68
CA TRP A 83 -11.38 5.53 -7.24
C TRP A 83 -12.65 5.60 -6.38
N PRO A 84 -13.73 6.35 -6.72
CA PRO A 84 -14.93 6.38 -5.90
C PRO A 84 -15.58 4.99 -5.79
N ILE A 85 -15.64 4.26 -6.90
CA ILE A 85 -16.22 2.91 -6.97
C ILE A 85 -15.32 1.91 -6.25
N GLN A 86 -14.00 2.03 -6.41
CA GLN A 86 -13.06 1.15 -5.71
C GLN A 86 -13.14 1.35 -4.20
N LEU A 87 -13.26 2.60 -3.74
CA LEU A 87 -13.37 2.94 -2.33
C LEU A 87 -14.65 2.37 -1.71
N GLU A 88 -15.78 2.44 -2.42
CA GLU A 88 -17.04 1.81 -1.98
C GLU A 88 -16.86 0.29 -1.78
N LYS A 89 -16.23 -0.41 -2.74
CA LYS A 89 -15.97 -1.85 -2.64
C LYS A 89 -15.05 -2.18 -1.46
N ILE A 90 -14.05 -1.35 -1.20
CA ILE A 90 -13.15 -1.51 -0.05
C ILE A 90 -13.91 -1.30 1.26
N SER A 91 -14.74 -0.27 1.35
CA SER A 91 -15.53 0.06 2.54
C SER A 91 -16.49 -1.08 2.92
N LEU A 92 -17.18 -1.66 1.91
CA LEU A 92 -18.04 -2.82 2.10
C LEU A 92 -17.26 -4.02 2.68
N ARG A 93 -16.06 -4.29 2.17
CA ARG A 93 -15.21 -5.38 2.66
C ARG A 93 -14.64 -5.10 4.04
N ALA A 94 -14.26 -3.85 4.33
CA ALA A 94 -13.74 -3.45 5.64
C ALA A 94 -14.77 -3.62 6.76
N SER A 95 -16.07 -3.59 6.41
CA SER A 95 -17.18 -3.81 7.36
C SER A 95 -17.44 -5.31 7.64
N GLU A 96 -16.86 -6.22 6.84
CA GLU A 96 -16.99 -7.68 6.96
C GLU A 96 -15.84 -8.33 7.75
N GLU A 97 -14.75 -7.60 8.00
CA GLU A 97 -13.61 -8.02 8.85
C GLU A 97 -13.94 -7.92 10.34
#